data_AF-A0A4S8L601-F1
#
_entry.id   AF-A0A4S8L601-F1
#
_cell.length_a   1.000
_cell.length_b   1.000
_cell.length_c   1.000
_cell.angle_alpha   90.00
_cell.angle_beta   90.00
_cell.angle_gamma   90.00
#
_symmetry.space_group_name_H-M   'P 1'
#
loop_
_entity.id
_entity.type
_entity.pdbx_description
1 polymer ?
#
loop_
_entity_poly.entity_id
_entity_poly.type
_entity_poly.pdbx_seq_one_letter_code
_entity_poly.pdbx_strand_id
1 'polypeptide(L)'
;MSDRLHEGFSAPGNKILIRQLIRRSLPHDIHDYALDGTGGGKTYISGYVIALQELAKLPETHPLKTSPLRKMPPNPLTIVVFPTKGLQVEMEQTLRALNISALAINEDTLPAAGQQN
;
A
#
# COMPACT_ATOMS: atom_id res chain seq x y z
N MET A 1 -6.06 28.56 11.45
CA MET A 1 -6.31 27.15 11.83
C MET A 1 -6.02 26.25 10.61
N SER A 2 -4.80 26.32 10.05
CA SER A 2 -4.52 25.90 8.65
C SER A 2 -3.17 25.19 8.45
N ASP A 3 -2.58 24.57 9.47
CA ASP A 3 -1.25 23.92 9.34
C ASP A 3 -1.27 22.38 9.33
N ARG A 4 -2.43 21.74 9.58
CA ARG A 4 -2.48 20.29 9.84
C ARG A 4 -2.58 19.37 8.62
N LEU A 5 -2.65 19.91 7.41
CA LEU A 5 -2.91 19.13 6.19
C LEU A 5 -1.67 18.91 5.30
N HIS A 6 -0.50 19.45 5.69
CA HIS A 6 0.75 19.36 4.91
C HIS A 6 1.67 18.19 5.27
N GLU A 7 1.36 17.47 6.34
CA GLU A 7 2.16 16.33 6.77
C GLU A 7 1.61 15.08 6.06
N GLY A 8 2.42 14.29 5.34
CA GLY A 8 1.96 13.15 4.54
C GLY A 8 1.29 12.02 5.35
N PHE A 9 1.27 10.80 4.81
CA PHE A 9 0.64 9.64 5.48
C PHE A 9 1.21 9.33 6.88
N SER A 10 2.46 9.71 7.13
CA SER A 10 3.16 9.50 8.41
C SER A 10 2.81 10.55 9.49
N ALA A 11 1.97 11.53 9.18
CA ALA A 11 1.49 12.51 10.17
C ALA A 11 0.62 11.84 11.24
N PRO A 12 0.71 12.19 12.53
CA PRO A 12 -0.11 11.59 13.59
C PRO A 12 -1.62 11.66 13.32
N GLY A 13 -2.11 12.77 12.77
CA GLY A 13 -3.53 12.92 12.41
C GLY A 13 -3.95 12.06 11.22
N ASN A 14 -3.08 11.91 10.22
CA ASN A 14 -3.36 11.13 9.02
C ASN A 14 -3.25 9.62 9.26
N LYS A 15 -2.38 9.18 10.17
CA LYS A 15 -2.28 7.78 10.61
C LYS A 15 -3.59 7.24 11.13
N ILE A 16 -4.32 8.03 11.94
CA ILE A 16 -5.62 7.64 12.48
C ILE A 16 -6.63 7.47 11.33
N LEU A 17 -6.67 8.41 10.38
CA LEU A 17 -7.58 8.36 9.25
C LEU A 17 -7.29 7.19 8.30
N ILE A 18 -6.00 6.92 8.02
CA ILE A 18 -5.58 5.77 7.21
C ILE A 18 -5.91 4.48 7.93
N ARG A 19 -5.61 4.37 9.22
CA ARG A 19 -5.95 3.17 10.03
C ARG A 19 -7.45 2.89 9.97
N GLN A 20 -8.29 3.90 10.16
CA GLN A 20 -9.74 3.75 10.05
C GLN A 20 -10.19 3.31 8.65
N LEU A 21 -9.54 3.83 7.60
CA LEU A 21 -9.83 3.51 6.22
C LEU A 21 -9.46 2.04 5.89
N ILE A 22 -8.26 1.60 6.25
CA ILE A 22 -7.74 0.28 5.86
C ILE A 22 -8.16 -0.86 6.79
N ARG A 23 -8.62 -0.56 8.02
CA ARG A 23 -9.10 -1.57 8.98
C ARG A 23 -10.24 -2.43 8.43
N ARG A 24 -10.98 -1.91 7.45
CA ARG A 24 -12.04 -2.67 6.76
C ARG A 24 -11.50 -3.70 5.76
N SER A 25 -10.27 -3.52 5.33
CA SER A 25 -9.62 -4.31 4.27
C SER A 25 -8.50 -5.20 4.81
N LEU A 26 -8.29 -5.20 6.13
CA LEU A 26 -7.28 -6.00 6.82
C LEU A 26 -7.92 -6.84 7.94
N PRO A 27 -7.45 -8.08 8.16
CA PRO A 27 -7.99 -8.94 9.22
C PRO A 27 -7.65 -8.45 10.64
N HIS A 28 -6.64 -7.58 10.77
CA HIS A 28 -6.11 -7.09 12.04
C HIS A 28 -5.78 -5.59 11.96
N ASP A 29 -5.75 -4.92 13.12
CA ASP A 29 -5.33 -3.52 13.20
C ASP A 29 -3.82 -3.42 12.97
N ILE A 30 -3.38 -2.46 12.16
CA ILE A 30 -1.96 -2.30 11.85
C ILE A 30 -1.30 -1.37 12.86
N HIS A 31 -0.11 -1.76 13.28
CA HIS A 31 0.72 -0.93 14.15
C HIS A 31 1.28 0.29 13.40
N ASP A 32 1.51 1.40 14.12
CA ASP A 32 2.03 2.65 13.52
C ASP A 32 3.39 2.46 12.84
N TYR A 33 4.23 1.54 13.32
CA TYR A 33 5.52 1.24 12.70
C TYR A 33 5.38 0.67 11.27
N ALA A 34 4.23 0.03 10.98
CA ALA A 34 3.87 -0.41 9.64
C ALA A 34 3.34 0.72 8.75
N LEU A 35 3.10 1.92 9.28
CA LEU A 35 2.83 3.15 8.51
C LEU A 35 4.06 4.08 8.43
N ASP A 36 5.02 3.88 9.33
CA ASP A 36 6.26 4.66 9.40
C ASP A 36 7.45 4.01 8.69
N GLY A 37 7.27 2.81 8.15
CA GLY A 37 8.33 2.09 7.45
C GLY A 37 9.45 1.58 8.37
N THR A 38 9.27 1.62 9.69
CA THR A 38 10.27 1.18 10.68
C THR A 38 9.95 -0.24 11.18
N GLY A 39 10.91 -1.17 11.07
CA GLY A 39 10.83 -2.52 11.66
C GLY A 39 9.83 -3.50 11.02
N GLY A 40 8.84 -3.04 10.25
CA GLY A 40 7.79 -3.87 9.66
C GLY A 40 7.78 -3.90 8.13
N GLY A 41 8.91 -3.63 7.45
CA GLY A 41 8.98 -3.27 6.02
C GLY A 41 8.05 -4.02 5.05
N LYS A 42 7.81 -5.32 5.27
CA LYS A 42 6.83 -6.14 4.53
C LYS A 42 5.39 -5.67 4.72
N THR A 43 4.98 -5.47 5.97
CA THR A 43 3.65 -4.97 6.39
C THR A 43 3.45 -3.51 5.98
N TYR A 44 4.53 -2.72 5.90
CA TYR A 44 4.45 -1.36 5.39
C TYR A 44 4.03 -1.30 3.92
N ILE A 45 4.61 -2.16 3.09
CA ILE A 45 4.29 -2.21 1.66
C ILE A 45 2.82 -2.57 1.44
N SER A 46 2.33 -3.64 2.09
CA SER A 46 0.92 -4.04 1.95
C SER A 46 -0.05 -3.00 2.53
N GLY A 47 0.25 -2.42 3.69
CA GLY A 47 -0.54 -1.35 4.28
C GLY A 47 -0.61 -0.11 3.39
N TYR A 48 0.51 0.26 2.77
CA TYR A 48 0.59 1.37 1.83
C TYR A 48 -0.26 1.10 0.58
N VAL A 49 -0.11 -0.06 -0.08
CA VAL A 49 -0.88 -0.42 -1.28
C VAL A 49 -2.40 -0.41 -1.00
N ILE A 50 -2.83 -0.96 0.14
CA ILE A 50 -4.24 -0.96 0.54
C ILE A 50 -4.71 0.46 0.81
N ALA A 51 -3.91 1.28 1.50
CA ALA A 51 -4.25 2.69 1.72
C ALA A 51 -4.46 3.41 0.38
N LEU A 52 -3.61 3.18 -0.62
CA LEU A 52 -3.80 3.79 -1.95
C LEU A 52 -5.08 3.30 -2.64
N GLN A 53 -5.40 2.01 -2.56
CA GLN A 53 -6.63 1.45 -3.14
C GLN A 53 -7.89 1.99 -2.47
N GLU A 54 -7.92 2.04 -1.14
CA GLU A 54 -9.07 2.58 -0.40
C GLU A 54 -9.22 4.08 -0.62
N LEU A 55 -8.11 4.83 -0.67
CA LEU A 55 -8.14 6.24 -1.05
C LEU A 55 -8.74 6.41 -2.44
N ALA A 56 -8.35 5.59 -3.41
CA ALA A 56 -8.88 5.67 -4.78
C ALA A 56 -10.41 5.56 -4.84
N LYS A 57 -11.04 4.79 -3.94
CA LYS A 57 -12.50 4.63 -3.85
C LYS A 57 -13.24 5.86 -3.30
N LEU A 58 -12.55 6.78 -2.62
CA LEU A 58 -13.16 7.97 -2.02
C LEU A 58 -13.49 9.03 -3.09
N PRO A 59 -14.47 9.91 -2.88
CA PRO A 59 -14.73 11.05 -3.76
C PRO A 59 -13.51 11.97 -3.88
N GLU A 60 -13.32 12.61 -5.03
CA GLU A 60 -12.24 13.60 -5.24
C GLU A 60 -12.31 14.79 -4.26
N THR A 61 -13.51 15.08 -3.73
CA THR A 61 -13.75 16.11 -2.71
C THR A 61 -13.39 15.66 -1.29
N HIS A 62 -12.99 14.42 -1.08
CA HIS A 62 -12.66 13.90 0.24
C HIS A 62 -11.41 14.61 0.82
N PRO A 63 -11.39 15.00 2.10
CA PRO A 63 -10.27 15.73 2.70
C PRO A 63 -8.88 15.10 2.51
N LEU A 64 -8.82 13.77 2.46
CA LEU A 64 -7.58 13.00 2.19
C LEU A 64 -7.10 13.08 0.73
N LYS A 65 -7.99 13.42 -0.22
CA LYS A 65 -7.71 13.57 -1.66
C LYS A 65 -7.54 15.02 -2.09
N THR A 66 -8.03 15.97 -1.30
CA THR A 66 -7.86 17.41 -1.56
C THR A 66 -6.49 17.93 -1.12
N SER A 67 -5.69 17.12 -0.41
CA SER A 67 -4.37 17.48 0.13
C SER A 67 -3.15 16.62 -0.29
N PRO A 68 -3.07 15.99 -1.49
CA PRO A 68 -1.82 15.39 -1.92
C PRO A 68 -1.03 16.35 -2.82
N LEU A 69 0.28 16.46 -2.54
CA LEU A 69 1.30 17.11 -3.39
C LEU A 69 1.34 16.55 -4.84
N ARG A 70 0.63 15.45 -5.12
CA ARG A 70 0.52 14.82 -6.45
C ARG A 70 -0.77 14.01 -6.55
N LYS A 71 -1.56 14.21 -7.61
CA LYS A 71 -2.68 13.32 -7.93
C LYS A 71 -2.13 11.93 -8.28
N MET A 72 -2.69 10.90 -7.66
CA MET A 72 -2.32 9.52 -7.92
C MET A 72 -3.21 8.95 -9.03
N PRO A 73 -2.64 8.22 -10.01
CA PRO A 73 -3.46 7.66 -11.08
C PRO A 73 -4.43 6.61 -10.54
N PRO A 74 -5.61 6.44 -11.17
CA PRO A 74 -6.46 5.29 -10.91
C PRO A 74 -5.68 4.00 -11.24
N ASN A 75 -5.75 3.00 -10.35
CA ASN A 75 -5.05 1.72 -10.47
C ASN A 75 -3.52 1.85 -10.60
N PRO A 76 -2.82 2.33 -9.56
CA PRO A 76 -1.37 2.49 -9.61
C PRO A 76 -0.65 1.12 -9.70
N LEU A 77 0.30 1.00 -10.64
CA LEU A 77 1.26 -0.10 -10.63
C LEU A 77 2.28 0.15 -9.51
N THR A 78 2.40 -0.79 -8.57
CA THR A 78 3.40 -0.75 -7.51
C THR A 78 4.51 -1.75 -7.81
N ILE A 79 5.76 -1.27 -7.93
CA ILE A 79 6.95 -2.11 -8.10
C ILE A 79 7.70 -2.13 -6.77
N VAL A 80 7.97 -3.33 -6.27
CA VAL A 80 8.65 -3.55 -5.00
C VAL A 80 9.86 -4.43 -5.24
N VAL A 81 11.04 -3.92 -4.88
CA VAL A 81 12.30 -4.64 -5.06
C VAL A 81 12.66 -5.32 -3.74
N PHE A 82 12.70 -6.66 -3.76
CA PHE A 82 13.17 -7.46 -2.64
C PHE A 82 14.56 -8.04 -2.92
N PRO A 83 15.45 -8.11 -1.92
CA PRO A 83 16.82 -8.59 -2.10
C PRO A 83 16.92 -10.09 -2.35
N THR A 84 15.87 -10.87 -2.07
CA THR A 84 15.88 -12.34 -2.22
C THR A 84 14.62 -12.82 -2.91
N LYS A 85 14.73 -13.93 -3.67
CA LYS A 85 13.57 -14.56 -4.32
C LYS A 85 12.50 -15.01 -3.33
N GLY A 86 12.93 -15.57 -2.19
CA GLY A 86 12.01 -16.02 -1.14
C GLY A 86 11.08 -14.91 -0.65
N LEU A 87 11.61 -13.70 -0.46
CA LEU A 87 10.81 -12.54 -0.08
C LEU A 87 9.83 -12.10 -1.17
N GLN A 88 10.20 -12.22 -2.45
CA GLN A 88 9.31 -11.87 -3.55
C GLN A 88 8.09 -12.81 -3.60
N VAL A 89 8.34 -14.12 -3.50
CA VAL A 89 7.27 -15.14 -3.53
C VAL A 89 6.38 -15.04 -2.29
N GLU A 90 6.96 -14.86 -1.11
CA GLU A 90 6.20 -14.64 0.14
C GLU A 90 5.30 -13.41 0.04
N MET A 91 5.81 -12.32 -0.54
CA MET A 91 5.03 -11.09 -0.70
C MET A 91 3.93 -11.23 -1.76
N GLU A 92 4.18 -11.91 -2.88
CA GLU A 92 3.15 -12.20 -3.86
C GLU A 92 1.98 -12.97 -3.22
N GLN A 93 2.29 -14.03 -2.46
CA GLN A 93 1.28 -14.81 -1.74
C GLN A 93 0.51 -13.96 -0.73
N THR A 94 1.22 -13.11 0.02
CA THR A 94 0.62 -12.19 0.99
C THR A 94 -0.34 -11.20 0.34
N LEU A 95 0.06 -10.57 -0.77
CA LEU A 95 -0.76 -9.60 -1.50
C LEU A 95 -1.97 -10.28 -2.15
N ARG A 96 -1.79 -11.46 -2.75
CA ARG A 96 -2.90 -12.24 -3.32
C ARG A 96 -3.91 -12.67 -2.24
N ALA A 97 -3.45 -13.04 -1.05
CA ALA A 97 -4.33 -13.35 0.08
C ALA A 97 -5.15 -12.13 0.56
N LEU A 98 -4.67 -10.91 0.27
CA LEU A 98 -5.37 -9.64 0.50
C LEU A 98 -6.21 -9.19 -0.71
N ASN A 99 -6.44 -10.07 -1.70
CA ASN A 99 -7.12 -9.78 -2.96
C ASN A 99 -6.46 -8.67 -3.79
N ILE A 100 -5.15 -8.48 -3.64
CA ILE A 100 -4.36 -7.56 -4.45
C ILE A 100 -3.69 -8.38 -5.57
N SER A 101 -3.92 -7.98 -6.82
CA SER A 101 -3.21 -8.57 -7.96
C SER A 101 -1.71 -8.30 -7.82
N ALA A 102 -0.92 -9.37 -7.76
CA ALA A 102 0.52 -9.32 -7.55
C ALA A 102 1.22 -10.46 -8.30
N LEU A 103 2.44 -10.18 -8.76
CA LEU A 103 3.29 -11.09 -9.50
C LEU A 103 4.74 -10.96 -8.99
N ALA A 104 5.33 -12.06 -8.51
CA ALA A 104 6.76 -12.09 -8.23
C ALA A 104 7.53 -12.29 -9.55
N ILE A 105 8.55 -11.46 -9.79
CA ILE A 105 9.40 -11.54 -10.99
C ILE A 105 10.85 -11.82 -10.57
N ASN A 106 11.30 -13.04 -10.85
CA ASN A 106 12.68 -13.50 -10.70
C ASN A 106 13.03 -14.53 -11.79
N GLU A 107 14.27 -15.04 -11.78
CA GLU A 107 14.74 -16.01 -12.78
C GLU A 107 13.87 -17.27 -12.89
N ASP A 108 13.21 -17.70 -11.81
CA ASP A 108 12.36 -18.90 -11.81
C ASP A 108 10.93 -18.60 -12.28
N THR A 109 10.46 -17.36 -12.10
CA THR A 109 9.08 -16.96 -12.42
C THR A 109 8.95 -16.19 -13.74
N LEU A 110 10.07 -15.78 -14.36
CA LEU A 110 10.12 -15.12 -15.67
C LEU A 110 9.32 -15.88 -16.76
N PRO A 111 9.42 -17.21 -16.90
CA PRO A 111 8.65 -17.94 -17.91
C PRO A 111 7.14 -17.85 -17.70
N ALA A 112 6.68 -17.86 -16.44
CA ALA A 112 5.27 -17.76 -16.09
C ALA A 112 4.75 -16.32 -16.22
N ALA A 113 5.58 -15.32 -15.90
CA ALA A 113 5.24 -13.91 -16.05
C ALA A 113 4.96 -13.52 -17.52
N GLY A 114 5.66 -14.13 -18.48
CA GLY A 114 5.44 -13.88 -19.91
C GLY A 114 4.12 -14.43 -20.47
N GLN A 115 3.45 -15.33 -19.74
CA GLN A 115 2.21 -16.00 -20.18
C GLN A 115 0.93 -15.37 -19.60
N GLN A 116 1.03 -14.37 -18.73
CA GLN A 116 -0.13 -13.68 -18.14
C GLN A 116 -0.65 -12.50 -18.98
N ASN A 117 -0.27 -12.41 -20.27
CA ASN A 117 -0.77 -11.42 -21.24
C ASN A 117 -1.88 -11.99 -22.12
#